data_AF-A0A0R3SN39-F1
#
_entry.id   AF-A0A0R3SN39-F1
#
_cell.length_a   1.000
_cell.length_b   1.000
_cell.length_c   1.000
_cell.angle_alpha   90.00
_cell.angle_beta   90.00
_cell.angle_gamma   90.00
#
_symmetry.space_group_name_H-M   'P 1'
#
loop_
_entity.id
_entity.type
_entity.pdbx_description
1 polymer ?
#
loop_
_entity_poly.entity_id
_entity_poly.type
_entity_poly.pdbx_seq_one_letter_code
_entity_poly.pdbx_strand_id
1 'polypeptide(L)'
;MTINSGRELVFKFSIIGRCDYAGTCELIIRLFDQSFNQLRSTLEQMVSMGPTAFLSPNLPFSPEQLRSVRLEENRLTWLVYMIGALLNGRSTSSSGSLVDSDQLDGGLIAGVMRLLQFGDVCLNLILQLLQQDAQLSNPNVASVLIHISSGAIIRLELAIITFLERFRKIYIGDNISRATKCAKKNPQ
;
A
#
# COMPACT_ATOMS: atom_id res chain seq x y z
N MET A 1 4.64 -10.94 -19.30
CA MET A 1 4.14 -11.71 -18.15
C MET A 1 2.84 -11.06 -17.71
N THR A 2 1.72 -11.60 -18.17
CA THR A 2 0.43 -10.91 -18.28
C THR A 2 -0.22 -10.78 -16.91
N ILE A 3 -0.88 -9.64 -16.63
CA ILE A 3 -1.55 -9.28 -15.36
C ILE A 3 -2.43 -10.42 -14.79
N ASN A 4 -2.99 -11.27 -15.66
CA ASN A 4 -3.78 -12.45 -15.29
C ASN A 4 -2.96 -13.53 -14.55
N SER A 5 -1.70 -13.74 -14.95
CA SER A 5 -0.79 -14.69 -14.31
C SER A 5 -0.37 -14.22 -12.91
N GLY A 6 -0.22 -12.90 -12.72
CA GLY A 6 0.04 -12.29 -11.40
C GLY A 6 -1.13 -12.44 -10.43
N ARG A 7 -2.38 -12.26 -10.91
CA ARG A 7 -3.58 -12.46 -10.08
C ARG A 7 -3.76 -13.91 -9.65
N GLU A 8 -3.48 -14.87 -10.53
CA GLU A 8 -3.55 -16.29 -10.23
C GLU A 8 -2.50 -16.71 -9.19
N LEU A 9 -1.29 -16.12 -9.24
CA LEU A 9 -0.23 -16.36 -8.27
C LEU A 9 -0.59 -15.82 -6.88
N VAL A 10 -1.17 -14.61 -6.81
CA VAL A 10 -1.67 -14.02 -5.55
C VAL A 10 -2.84 -14.84 -4.97
N PHE A 11 -3.68 -15.41 -5.82
CA PHE A 11 -4.75 -16.32 -5.39
C PHE A 11 -4.17 -17.61 -4.80
N LYS A 12 -3.23 -18.25 -5.50
CA LYS A 12 -2.52 -19.44 -5.01
C LYS A 12 -1.79 -19.17 -3.69
N PHE A 13 -1.18 -17.99 -3.56
CA PHE A 13 -0.59 -17.54 -2.31
C PHE A 13 -1.61 -17.48 -1.17
N SER A 14 -2.79 -16.92 -1.40
CA SER A 14 -3.85 -16.84 -0.38
C SER A 14 -4.28 -18.20 0.15
N ILE A 15 -4.25 -19.25 -0.69
CA ILE A 15 -4.54 -20.61 -0.27
C ILE A 15 -3.41 -21.17 0.61
N ILE A 16 -2.15 -21.02 0.17
CA ILE A 16 -0.97 -21.54 0.89
C ILE A 16 -0.76 -20.80 2.23
N GLY A 17 -0.85 -19.48 2.21
CA GLY A 17 -0.63 -18.63 3.39
C GLY A 17 -1.67 -18.82 4.50
N ARG A 18 -2.81 -19.45 4.21
CA ARG A 18 -3.77 -19.83 5.26
C ARG A 18 -3.48 -21.16 5.94
N CYS A 19 -2.61 -21.99 5.36
CA CYS A 19 -2.18 -23.23 6.00
C CYS A 19 -1.42 -22.96 7.30
N ASP A 20 -0.65 -21.87 7.34
CA ASP A 20 -0.07 -21.30 8.56
C ASP A 20 -0.35 -19.80 8.59
N TYR A 21 -1.59 -19.46 8.95
CA TYR A 21 -2.08 -18.09 8.87
C TYR A 21 -1.34 -17.14 9.81
N ALA A 22 -1.10 -17.56 11.06
CA ALA A 22 -0.39 -16.76 12.04
C ALA A 22 1.05 -16.46 11.60
N GLY A 23 1.82 -17.49 11.23
CA GLY A 23 3.20 -17.31 10.76
C GLY A 23 3.28 -16.48 9.48
N THR A 24 2.32 -16.66 8.56
CA THR A 24 2.25 -15.86 7.33
C THR A 24 1.94 -14.39 7.60
N CYS A 25 0.97 -14.09 8.47
CA CYS A 25 0.62 -12.72 8.84
C CYS A 25 1.80 -12.02 9.52
N GLU A 26 2.43 -12.66 10.51
CA GLU A 26 3.61 -12.09 11.19
C GLU A 26 4.76 -11.81 10.23
N LEU A 27 5.02 -12.74 9.30
CA LEU A 27 6.06 -12.55 8.29
C LEU A 27 5.75 -11.37 7.36
N ILE A 28 4.51 -11.25 6.89
CA ILE A 28 4.09 -10.13 6.04
C ILE A 28 4.18 -8.81 6.78
N ILE A 29 3.73 -8.74 8.04
CA ILE A 29 3.85 -7.54 8.87
C ILE A 29 5.32 -7.14 8.97
N ARG A 30 6.22 -8.09 9.26
CA ARG A 30 7.66 -7.84 9.35
C ARG A 30 8.24 -7.31 8.04
N LEU A 31 7.93 -7.95 6.91
CA LEU A 31 8.41 -7.52 5.59
C LEU A 31 7.84 -6.16 5.19
N PHE A 32 6.58 -5.91 5.53
CA PHE A 32 5.91 -4.63 5.31
C PHE A 32 6.57 -3.53 6.11
N ASP A 33 6.76 -3.72 7.42
CA ASP A 33 7.42 -2.74 8.28
C ASP A 33 8.84 -2.47 7.83
N GLN A 34 9.60 -3.50 7.44
CA GLN A 34 10.94 -3.32 6.90
C GLN A 34 10.92 -2.45 5.64
N SER A 35 10.08 -2.78 4.66
CA SER A 35 10.01 -2.07 3.39
C SER A 35 9.50 -0.63 3.59
N PHE A 36 8.51 -0.47 4.46
CA PHE A 36 7.93 0.83 4.81
C PHE A 36 8.93 1.74 5.51
N ASN A 37 9.66 1.23 6.51
CA ASN A 37 10.64 2.04 7.25
C ASN A 37 11.82 2.44 6.37
N GLN A 38 12.25 1.58 5.43
CA GLN A 38 13.30 1.90 4.45
C GLN A 38 12.85 3.00 3.48
N LEU A 39 11.64 2.88 2.93
CA LEU A 39 11.04 3.91 2.07
C LEU A 39 10.90 5.23 2.82
N ARG A 40 10.33 5.20 4.03
CA ARG A 40 10.11 6.37 4.88
C ARG A 40 11.41 7.08 5.20
N SER A 41 12.43 6.37 5.68
CA SER A 41 13.72 6.97 6.07
C SER A 41 14.40 7.67 4.88
N THR A 42 14.31 7.06 3.69
CA THR A 42 14.91 7.63 2.49
C THR A 42 14.18 8.89 2.04
N LEU A 43 12.85 8.90 2.11
CA LEU A 43 12.05 10.07 1.73
C LEU A 43 12.11 11.18 2.77
N GLU A 44 12.16 10.87 4.07
CA GLU A 44 12.37 11.86 5.13
C GLU A 44 13.73 12.54 4.98
N GLN A 45 14.77 11.81 4.60
CA GLN A 45 16.08 12.39 4.24
C GLN A 45 15.96 13.34 3.04
N MET A 46 15.17 12.98 2.02
CA MET A 46 14.91 13.85 0.87
C MET A 46 14.16 15.13 1.25
N VAL A 47 13.15 15.02 2.11
CA VAL A 47 12.36 16.17 2.60
C VAL A 47 13.23 17.09 3.48
N SER A 48 14.04 16.52 4.38
CA SER A 48 14.86 17.28 5.33
C SER A 48 15.99 18.09 4.69
N MET A 49 16.46 17.72 3.51
CA MET A 49 17.52 18.46 2.80
C MET A 49 17.02 19.77 2.18
N GLY A 50 15.70 19.96 2.12
CA GLY A 50 15.07 21.18 1.64
C GLY A 50 15.18 21.39 0.12
N PRO A 51 14.36 22.29 -0.45
CA PRO A 51 14.23 22.49 -1.89
C PRO A 51 15.54 22.96 -2.55
N THR A 52 16.41 23.67 -1.82
CA THR A 52 17.64 24.25 -2.38
C THR A 52 18.76 23.23 -2.59
N ALA A 53 18.74 22.08 -1.89
CA ALA A 53 19.73 21.03 -2.07
C ALA A 53 19.64 20.35 -3.45
N PHE A 54 18.43 20.32 -4.04
CA PHE A 54 18.18 19.78 -5.38
C PHE A 54 18.69 20.70 -6.51
N LEU A 55 19.01 21.96 -6.19
CA LEU A 55 19.58 22.93 -7.13
C LEU A 55 21.11 22.84 -7.23
N SER A 56 21.76 22.07 -6.35
CA SER A 56 23.20 21.87 -6.38
C SER A 56 23.63 21.11 -7.66
N PRO A 57 24.75 21.49 -8.31
CA PRO A 57 25.27 20.78 -9.48
C PRO A 57 25.70 19.34 -9.16
N ASN A 58 26.04 19.05 -7.90
CA ASN A 58 26.20 17.69 -7.42
C ASN A 58 24.89 17.21 -6.80
N LEU A 59 24.25 16.22 -7.42
CA LEU A 59 23.03 15.62 -6.92
C LEU A 59 23.32 15.02 -5.53
N PRO A 60 22.60 15.41 -4.46
CA PRO A 60 22.83 14.90 -3.11
C PRO A 60 22.44 13.42 -2.95
N PHE A 61 21.78 12.83 -3.96
CA PHE A 61 21.34 11.44 -3.96
C PHE A 61 22.13 10.62 -4.96
N SER A 62 22.64 9.49 -4.49
CA SER A 62 23.20 8.49 -5.38
C SER A 62 22.08 7.83 -6.22
N PRO A 63 22.36 7.43 -7.47
CA PRO A 63 21.39 6.69 -8.28
C PRO A 63 20.98 5.35 -7.64
N GLU A 64 21.79 4.79 -6.75
CA GLU A 64 21.49 3.61 -5.95
C GLU A 64 20.37 3.88 -4.92
N GLN A 65 20.46 4.96 -4.15
CA GLN A 65 19.41 5.37 -3.20
C GLN A 65 18.07 5.64 -3.91
N LEU A 66 18.15 6.21 -5.11
CA LEU A 66 16.96 6.51 -5.89
C LEU A 66 16.35 5.24 -6.54
N ARG A 67 17.16 4.20 -6.78
CA ARG A 67 16.67 2.86 -7.15
C ARG A 67 16.06 2.12 -5.97
N SER A 68 16.60 2.26 -4.76
CA SER A 68 16.05 1.60 -3.58
C SER A 68 14.65 2.11 -3.24
N VAL A 69 14.35 3.40 -3.42
CA VAL A 69 12.97 3.94 -3.29
C VAL A 69 12.00 3.14 -4.17
N ARG A 70 12.32 3.01 -5.47
CA ARG A 70 11.47 2.25 -6.40
C ARG A 70 11.34 0.79 -6.03
N LEU A 71 12.41 0.17 -5.53
CA LEU A 71 12.36 -1.23 -5.10
C LEU A 71 11.38 -1.42 -3.95
N GLU A 72 11.47 -0.55 -2.94
CA GLU A 72 10.61 -0.61 -1.76
C GLU A 72 9.15 -0.28 -2.09
N GLU A 73 8.88 0.66 -2.99
CA GLU A 73 7.52 0.92 -3.50
C GLU A 73 6.90 -0.32 -4.17
N ASN A 74 7.67 -1.03 -5.02
CA ASN A 74 7.17 -2.24 -5.67
C ASN A 74 7.00 -3.38 -4.66
N ARG A 75 7.87 -3.50 -3.66
CA ARG A 75 7.72 -4.48 -2.57
C ARG A 75 6.46 -4.23 -1.77
N LEU A 76 6.21 -2.99 -1.36
CA LEU A 76 4.99 -2.58 -0.68
C LEU A 76 3.75 -2.84 -1.55
N THR A 77 3.84 -2.59 -2.86
CA THR A 77 2.74 -2.87 -3.80
C THR A 77 2.35 -4.35 -3.77
N TRP A 78 3.34 -5.24 -3.88
CA TRP A 78 3.10 -6.68 -3.79
C TRP A 78 2.57 -7.09 -2.43
N LEU A 79 3.13 -6.56 -1.34
CA LEU A 79 2.68 -6.86 0.01
C LEU A 79 1.22 -6.44 0.23
N VAL A 80 0.81 -5.26 -0.23
CA VAL A 80 -0.60 -4.80 -0.16
C VAL A 80 -1.53 -5.74 -0.93
N TYR A 81 -1.13 -6.21 -2.12
CA TYR A 81 -1.92 -7.21 -2.85
C TYR A 81 -2.03 -8.54 -2.10
N MET A 82 -0.95 -9.01 -1.49
CA MET A 82 -0.90 -10.26 -0.72
C MET A 82 -1.78 -10.15 0.54
N ILE A 83 -1.70 -9.02 1.26
CA ILE A 83 -2.59 -8.69 2.38
C ILE A 83 -4.05 -8.74 1.91
N GLY A 84 -4.39 -8.01 0.85
CA GLY A 84 -5.75 -8.00 0.30
C GLY A 84 -6.25 -9.36 -0.18
N ALA A 85 -5.36 -10.29 -0.51
CA ALA A 85 -5.71 -11.67 -0.85
C ALA A 85 -5.90 -12.55 0.40
N LEU A 86 -5.07 -12.36 1.44
CA LEU A 86 -5.18 -13.06 2.72
C LEU A 86 -6.40 -12.64 3.54
N LEU A 87 -6.91 -11.42 3.37
CA LEU A 87 -8.17 -11.03 4.01
C LEU A 87 -9.39 -11.62 3.27
N ASN A 88 -9.36 -11.67 1.93
CA ASN A 88 -10.55 -11.98 1.12
C ASN A 88 -10.99 -13.45 1.11
N GLY A 89 -10.09 -14.40 1.34
CA GLY A 89 -10.41 -15.83 1.27
C GLY A 89 -10.91 -16.44 2.59
N ARG A 90 -11.26 -15.64 3.60
CA ARG A 90 -12.02 -16.14 4.75
C ARG A 90 -13.49 -16.28 4.36
N SER A 91 -13.90 -17.50 4.01
CA SER A 91 -15.32 -17.87 4.03
C SER A 91 -15.78 -17.92 5.49
N THR A 92 -16.93 -17.33 5.80
CA THR A 92 -17.48 -17.03 7.14
C THR A 92 -17.86 -18.26 8.00
N SER A 93 -17.08 -19.35 8.00
CA SER A 93 -17.58 -20.67 8.44
C SER A 93 -16.75 -21.42 9.49
N SER A 94 -15.81 -20.82 10.23
CA SER A 94 -15.18 -21.52 11.37
C SER A 94 -15.12 -20.66 12.63
N SER A 95 -16.10 -20.88 13.51
CA SER A 95 -16.44 -20.06 14.68
C SER A 95 -15.58 -20.29 15.94
N GLY A 96 -14.45 -20.98 15.85
CA GLY A 96 -13.63 -21.33 17.03
C GLY A 96 -12.33 -20.53 17.20
N SER A 97 -11.80 -19.91 16.14
CA SER A 97 -10.44 -19.31 16.08
C SER A 97 -10.44 -17.83 15.65
N LEU A 98 -11.59 -17.14 15.77
CA LEU A 98 -11.77 -15.79 15.22
C LEU A 98 -10.92 -14.72 15.93
N VAL A 99 -10.79 -14.78 17.25
CA VAL A 99 -10.16 -13.70 18.04
C VAL A 99 -8.69 -13.46 17.67
N ASP A 100 -7.90 -14.53 17.51
CA ASP A 100 -6.49 -14.41 17.11
C ASP A 100 -6.36 -13.99 15.65
N SER A 101 -7.30 -14.42 14.80
CA SER A 101 -7.31 -14.06 13.37
C SER A 101 -7.63 -12.58 13.16
N ASP A 102 -8.63 -12.06 13.86
CA ASP A 102 -9.06 -10.66 13.78
C ASP A 102 -7.97 -9.71 14.31
N GLN A 103 -7.21 -10.14 15.32
CA GLN A 103 -6.06 -9.38 15.81
C GLN A 103 -4.94 -9.30 14.76
N LEU A 104 -4.64 -10.43 14.10
CA LEU A 104 -3.65 -10.47 13.01
C LEU A 104 -4.11 -9.62 11.82
N ASP A 105 -5.39 -9.64 11.49
CA ASP A 105 -5.97 -8.76 10.46
C ASP A 105 -5.80 -7.30 10.80
N GLY A 106 -6.10 -6.94 12.05
CA GLY A 106 -5.93 -5.58 12.56
C GLY A 106 -4.50 -5.09 12.34
N GLY A 107 -3.50 -5.94 12.59
CA GLY A 107 -2.10 -5.64 12.31
C GLY A 107 -1.81 -5.39 10.83
N LEU A 108 -2.30 -6.26 9.95
CA LEU A 108 -2.13 -6.10 8.50
C LEU A 108 -2.82 -4.84 7.97
N ILE A 109 -4.07 -4.60 8.40
CA ILE A 109 -4.86 -3.43 8.00
C ILE A 109 -4.19 -2.14 8.50
N ALA A 110 -3.74 -2.11 9.76
CA ALA A 110 -3.04 -0.96 10.32
C ALA A 110 -1.75 -0.63 9.55
N GLY A 111 -1.03 -1.64 9.05
CA GLY A 111 0.12 -1.43 8.17
C GLY A 111 -0.27 -0.68 6.88
N VAL A 112 -1.30 -1.15 6.18
CA VAL A 112 -1.77 -0.50 4.95
C VAL A 112 -2.30 0.92 5.22
N MET A 113 -2.98 1.14 6.34
CA MET A 113 -3.47 2.47 6.74
C MET A 113 -2.32 3.44 7.06
N ARG A 114 -1.25 2.99 7.72
CA ARG A 114 -0.04 3.81 7.93
C ARG A 114 0.60 4.21 6.60
N LEU A 115 0.64 3.29 5.65
CA LEU A 115 1.17 3.58 4.31
C LEU A 115 0.31 4.59 3.56
N LEU A 116 -1.02 4.50 3.67
CA LEU A 116 -1.93 5.50 3.09
C LEU A 116 -1.65 6.91 3.64
N GLN A 117 -1.54 7.05 4.97
CA GLN A 117 -1.22 8.33 5.62
C GLN A 117 0.15 8.88 5.20
N PHE A 118 1.11 7.99 4.94
CA PHE A 118 2.43 8.38 4.47
C PHE A 118 2.43 8.81 2.98
N GLY A 119 1.48 8.33 2.18
CA GLY A 119 1.31 8.74 0.79
C GLY A 119 1.18 10.25 0.61
N ASP A 120 0.56 10.94 1.58
CA ASP A 120 0.44 12.41 1.59
C ASP A 120 1.81 13.10 1.62
N VAL A 121 2.79 12.52 2.33
CA VAL A 121 4.16 13.06 2.41
C VAL A 121 4.85 12.94 1.05
N CYS A 122 4.68 11.80 0.36
CA CYS A 122 5.20 11.61 -0.99
C CYS A 122 4.60 12.62 -1.97
N LEU A 123 3.29 12.81 -1.93
CA LEU A 123 2.61 13.74 -2.83
C LEU A 123 3.08 15.18 -2.60
N ASN A 124 3.23 15.60 -1.35
CA ASN A 124 3.77 16.91 -1.01
C ASN A 124 5.21 17.11 -1.52
N LEU A 125 6.06 16.09 -1.42
CA LEU A 125 7.41 16.13 -1.97
C LEU A 125 7.41 16.27 -3.50
N ILE A 126 6.56 15.51 -4.19
CA ILE A 126 6.42 15.61 -5.66
C ILE A 126 5.93 17.00 -6.06
N LEU A 127 4.91 17.54 -5.38
CA LEU A 127 4.41 18.89 -5.63
C LEU A 127 5.49 19.95 -5.40
N GLN A 128 6.27 19.81 -4.34
CA GLN A 128 7.38 20.70 -4.03
C GLN A 128 8.46 20.67 -5.12
N LEU A 129 8.80 19.48 -5.64
CA LEU A 129 9.77 19.32 -6.73
C LEU A 129 9.22 19.87 -8.07
N LEU A 130 7.95 19.63 -8.39
CA LEU A 130 7.29 20.15 -9.59
C LEU A 130 7.24 21.69 -9.60
N GLN A 131 6.98 22.29 -8.44
CA GLN A 131 6.97 23.75 -8.32
C GLN A 131 8.36 24.37 -8.56
N GLN A 132 9.44 23.62 -8.30
CA GLN A 132 10.81 24.06 -8.59
C GLN A 132 11.22 23.87 -10.05
N ASP A 133 10.78 22.78 -10.70
CA ASP A 133 11.09 22.52 -12.11
C ASP A 133 10.51 23.60 -13.05
N ALA A 134 9.40 24.22 -12.65
CA ALA A 134 8.80 25.35 -13.36
C ALA A 134 9.69 26.61 -13.41
N GLN A 135 10.76 26.69 -12.61
CA GLN A 135 11.66 27.85 -12.54
C GLN A 135 13.04 27.61 -13.18
N LEU A 136 13.56 26.39 -13.20
CA LEU A 136 14.83 26.05 -13.87
C LEU A 136 14.79 24.58 -14.31
N SER A 137 14.91 24.33 -15.63
CA SER A 137 14.97 23.01 -16.26
C SER A 137 16.22 22.22 -15.84
N ASN A 138 16.27 21.80 -14.58
CA ASN A 138 17.42 21.13 -13.99
C ASN A 138 17.30 19.61 -14.19
N PRO A 139 18.23 18.96 -14.90
CA PRO A 139 18.19 17.51 -15.12
C PRO A 139 18.19 16.70 -13.81
N ASN A 140 18.70 17.27 -12.71
CA ASN A 140 18.72 16.65 -11.39
C ASN A 140 17.31 16.48 -10.82
N VAL A 141 16.47 17.52 -10.90
CA VAL A 141 15.07 17.48 -10.41
C VAL A 141 14.25 16.49 -11.22
N ALA A 142 14.40 16.51 -12.55
CA ALA A 142 13.75 15.55 -13.45
C ALA A 142 14.12 14.10 -13.11
N SER A 143 15.38 13.82 -12.81
CA SER A 143 15.83 12.47 -12.43
C SER A 143 15.16 11.98 -11.14
N VAL A 144 15.10 12.82 -10.11
CA VAL A 144 14.44 12.50 -8.83
C VAL A 144 12.95 12.29 -9.05
N LEU A 145 12.31 13.17 -9.82
CA LEU A 145 10.90 13.08 -10.15
C LEU A 145 10.56 11.79 -10.89
N ILE A 146 11.36 11.38 -11.88
CA ILE A 146 11.14 10.15 -12.65
C ILE A 146 11.18 8.90 -11.76
N HIS A 147 12.01 8.92 -10.73
CA HIS A 147 12.16 7.79 -9.84
C HIS A 147 11.10 7.75 -8.73
N ILE A 148 10.72 8.89 -8.15
CA ILE A 148 9.67 8.98 -7.12
C ILE A 148 8.28 8.90 -7.76
N SER A 149 8.05 9.64 -8.84
CA SER A 149 6.81 9.59 -9.64
C SER A 149 6.79 8.43 -10.64
N SER A 150 7.73 7.48 -10.52
CA SER A 150 7.74 6.28 -11.37
C SER A 150 6.39 5.57 -11.23
N GLY A 151 5.91 4.87 -12.27
CA GLY A 151 4.63 4.15 -12.21
C GLY A 151 4.50 3.11 -11.08
N ALA A 152 5.53 2.91 -10.26
CA ALA A 152 5.48 2.18 -9.00
C ALA A 152 4.55 2.85 -7.98
N ILE A 153 4.56 4.19 -7.85
CA ILE A 153 3.65 4.91 -6.94
C ILE A 153 2.20 4.74 -7.36
N ILE A 154 1.91 4.87 -8.67
CA ILE A 154 0.57 4.65 -9.23
C ILE A 154 0.09 3.21 -8.98
N ARG A 155 0.99 2.23 -9.11
CA ARG A 155 0.68 0.82 -8.81
C ARG A 155 0.42 0.61 -7.32
N LEU A 156 1.17 1.29 -6.45
CA LEU A 156 1.00 1.22 -5.01
C LEU A 156 -0.34 1.83 -4.59
N GLU A 157 -0.68 3.02 -5.10
CA GLU A 157 -1.98 3.66 -4.90
C GLU A 157 -3.13 2.77 -5.38
N LEU A 158 -3.01 2.20 -6.59
CA LEU A 158 -4.00 1.27 -7.11
C LEU A 158 -4.14 0.02 -6.23
N ALA A 159 -3.04 -0.50 -5.69
CA ALA A 159 -3.07 -1.61 -4.75
C ALA A 159 -3.78 -1.24 -3.45
N ILE A 160 -3.52 -0.04 -2.91
CA ILE A 160 -4.19 0.48 -1.70
C ILE A 160 -5.69 0.67 -1.96
N ILE A 161 -6.08 1.27 -3.08
CA ILE A 161 -7.49 1.44 -3.47
C ILE A 161 -8.18 0.08 -3.60
N THR A 162 -7.55 -0.86 -4.32
CA THR A 162 -8.07 -2.23 -4.47
C THR A 162 -8.22 -2.92 -3.11
N PHE A 163 -7.29 -2.68 -2.19
CA PHE A 163 -7.37 -3.17 -0.82
C PHE A 163 -8.55 -2.54 -0.07
N LEU A 164 -8.73 -1.22 -0.13
CA LEU A 164 -9.82 -0.52 0.55
C LEU A 164 -11.20 -0.97 0.06
N GLU A 165 -11.36 -1.21 -1.24
CA GLU A 165 -12.60 -1.77 -1.80
C GLU A 165 -12.93 -3.14 -1.22
N ARG A 166 -11.93 -4.01 -1.05
CA ARG A 166 -12.10 -5.34 -0.45
C ARG A 166 -12.34 -5.23 1.04
N PHE A 167 -11.58 -4.38 1.74
CA PHE A 167 -11.75 -4.10 3.16
C PHE A 167 -13.19 -3.66 3.46
N ARG A 168 -13.75 -2.73 2.66
CA ARG A 168 -15.15 -2.30 2.79
C ARG A 168 -16.12 -3.48 2.65
N LYS A 169 -15.93 -4.34 1.65
CA LYS A 169 -16.82 -5.50 1.43
C LYS A 169 -16.81 -6.49 2.58
N ILE A 170 -15.64 -6.72 3.19
CA ILE A 170 -15.46 -7.74 4.23
C ILE A 170 -15.90 -7.23 5.62
N TYR A 171 -15.49 -6.01 6.00
CA TYR A 171 -15.65 -5.51 7.37
C TYR A 171 -16.78 -4.51 7.53
N ILE A 172 -17.11 -3.75 6.49
CA ILE A 172 -18.20 -2.75 6.54
C ILE A 172 -19.50 -3.39 5.99
N GLY A 173 -19.37 -4.27 5.00
CA GLY A 173 -20.47 -4.93 4.29
C GLY A 173 -21.20 -4.00 3.31
N ASP A 174 -21.83 -4.57 2.29
CA ASP A 174 -22.72 -3.83 1.36
C ASP A 174 -24.12 -3.59 1.99
N ASN A 175 -24.18 -3.18 3.26
CA ASN A 175 -25.43 -3.12 4.04
C ASN A 175 -26.37 -1.95 3.69
N ILE A 176 -26.26 -1.34 2.51
CA ILE A 176 -27.25 -0.34 2.03
C ILE A 176 -28.54 -1.02 1.51
N SER A 177 -28.52 -2.33 1.22
CA SER A 177 -29.65 -3.01 0.54
C SER A 177 -30.53 -3.89 1.43
N ARG A 178 -30.22 -4.05 2.72
CA ARG A 178 -30.97 -4.95 3.62
C ARG A 178 -31.88 -4.27 4.65
N ALA A 179 -31.90 -2.95 4.70
CA ALA A 179 -32.72 -2.19 5.65
C ALA A 179 -34.19 -1.97 5.21
N THR A 180 -34.59 -2.31 3.98
CA THR A 180 -35.94 -1.94 3.46
C THR A 180 -36.97 -3.07 3.37
N LYS A 181 -36.71 -4.27 3.91
CA LYS A 181 -37.72 -5.35 3.99
C LYS A 181 -38.32 -5.59 5.38
N CYS A 182 -38.33 -4.58 6.25
CA CYS A 182 -39.05 -4.61 7.53
C CYS A 182 -40.30 -3.70 7.55
N ALA A 183 -40.89 -3.39 6.40
CA ALA A 183 -42.18 -2.71 6.30
C ALA A 183 -43.16 -3.53 5.45
N LYS A 184 -43.45 -4.77 5.87
CA LYS A 184 -44.63 -5.51 5.39
C LYS A 184 -45.02 -6.59 6.41
N LYS A 185 -45.66 -6.15 7.48
CA LYS A 185 -46.76 -6.87 8.15
C LYS A 185 -47.29 -5.97 9.27
N ASN A 186 -48.46 -5.39 9.04
CA ASN A 186 -49.45 -5.33 10.10
C ASN A 186 -50.82 -5.68 9.50
N PRO A 187 -51.51 -6.69 10.03
CA PRO A 187 -52.84 -7.09 9.60
C PRO A 187 -53.90 -6.28 10.34
N GLN A 188 -54.89 -5.76 9.60
CA GLN A 188 -56.28 -5.64 10.03
C GLN A 188 -57.17 -5.87 8.82
#